data_AF-A0A1I0WUC1-F1
#
_entry.id   AF-A0A1I0WUC1-F1
#
_cell.length_a   1.000
_cell.length_b   1.000
_cell.length_c   1.000
_cell.angle_alpha   90.00
_cell.angle_beta   90.00
_cell.angle_gamma   90.00
#
_symmetry.space_group_name_H-M   'P 1'
#
loop_
_entity.id
_entity.type
_entity.pdbx_description
1 polymer ?
#
loop_
_entity_poly.entity_id
_entity_poly.type
_entity_poly.pdbx_seq_one_letter_code
_entity_poly.pdbx_strand_id
1 'polypeptide(L)'
;MVLKSNHHLKFFLLTGILSLLVILLSCLLPSTIHADIWKILLFLAISSYLVGVTSIWLLKGSTENLIQVKMLGMVIRLIASLSFIGIMVFMGTENILVFVVDFFILFLFYLVFDIYTFLANLRPISK
;
A
#
# COMPACT_ATOMS: atom_id res chain seq x y z
N MET A 1 -16.00 -19.81 -14.88
CA MET A 1 -14.55 -19.49 -14.96
C MET A 1 -14.13 -18.88 -13.63
N VAL A 2 -13.67 -19.70 -12.69
CA VAL A 2 -13.16 -19.21 -11.40
C VAL A 2 -11.75 -18.70 -11.67
N LEU A 3 -11.60 -17.39 -11.86
CA LEU A 3 -10.27 -16.78 -12.00
C LEU A 3 -9.53 -17.06 -10.68
N LYS A 4 -8.61 -18.03 -10.70
CA LYS A 4 -7.64 -18.26 -9.62
C LYS A 4 -6.82 -16.98 -9.51
N SER A 5 -7.29 -16.10 -8.64
CA SER A 5 -6.89 -14.70 -8.59
C SER A 5 -5.43 -14.61 -8.13
N ASN A 6 -4.51 -14.30 -9.06
CA ASN A 6 -3.11 -14.03 -8.73
C ASN A 6 -3.02 -12.70 -7.96
N HIS A 7 -2.59 -12.75 -6.70
CA HIS A 7 -2.39 -11.58 -5.83
C HIS A 7 -1.54 -10.49 -6.52
N HIS A 8 -0.46 -10.91 -7.19
CA HIS A 8 0.43 -10.03 -7.95
C HIS A 8 -0.32 -9.24 -9.04
N LEU A 9 -1.18 -9.89 -9.82
CA LEU A 9 -1.95 -9.21 -10.88
C LEU A 9 -2.89 -8.15 -10.30
N LYS A 10 -3.61 -8.48 -9.23
CA LYS A 10 -4.50 -7.53 -8.57
C LYS A 10 -3.74 -6.34 -7.99
N PHE A 11 -2.57 -6.59 -7.42
CA PHE A 11 -1.69 -5.53 -6.92
C PHE A 11 -1.23 -4.60 -8.04
N PHE A 12 -0.66 -5.13 -9.12
CA PHE A 12 -0.22 -4.31 -10.26
C PHE A 12 -1.37 -3.56 -10.92
N LEU A 13 -2.55 -4.16 -11.01
CA LEU A 13 -3.75 -3.51 -11.53
C LEU A 13 -4.18 -2.33 -10.64
N LEU A 14 -4.20 -2.51 -9.31
CA LEU A 14 -4.47 -1.42 -8.37
C LEU A 14 -3.44 -0.29 -8.53
N THR A 15 -2.15 -0.61 -8.50
CA THR A 15 -1.07 0.38 -8.64
C THR A 15 -1.16 1.11 -9.98
N GLY A 16 -1.52 0.41 -11.06
CA GLY A 16 -1.77 1.01 -12.37
C GLY A 16 -2.95 1.98 -12.38
N ILE A 17 -4.07 1.61 -11.75
CA ILE A 17 -5.24 2.49 -11.58
C ILE A 17 -4.87 3.72 -10.75
N LEU A 18 -4.16 3.56 -9.64
CA LEU A 18 -3.73 4.68 -8.80
C LEU A 18 -2.76 5.60 -9.55
N SER A 19 -1.85 5.06 -10.35
CA SER A 19 -0.94 5.85 -11.18
C SER A 19 -1.70 6.67 -12.22
N LEU A 20 -2.71 6.07 -12.87
CA LEU A 20 -3.56 6.76 -13.84
C LEU A 20 -4.40 7.85 -13.16
N LEU A 21 -4.93 7.56 -11.97
CA LEU A 21 -5.66 8.54 -11.15
C LEU A 21 -4.77 9.73 -10.78
N VAL A 22 -3.53 9.48 -10.36
CA VAL A 22 -2.54 10.54 -10.07
C VAL A 22 -2.28 11.39 -11.30
N ILE A 23 -2.03 10.79 -12.47
CA ILE A 23 -1.81 11.53 -13.73
C ILE A 23 -3.03 12.40 -14.08
N LEU A 24 -4.24 11.84 -13.96
CA LEU A 24 -5.48 12.52 -14.28
C LEU A 24 -5.73 13.71 -13.35
N LEU A 25 -5.54 13.53 -12.03
CA LEU A 25 -5.66 14.63 -11.07
C LEU A 25 -4.54 15.68 -11.26
N SER A 26 -3.32 15.28 -11.60
CA SER A 26 -2.22 16.24 -11.84
C SER A 26 -2.52 17.12 -13.05
N CYS A 27 -3.27 16.62 -14.04
CA CYS A 27 -3.69 17.38 -15.20
C CYS A 27 -4.85 18.34 -14.89
N LEU A 28 -5.83 17.90 -14.09
CA LEU A 28 -7.02 18.69 -13.77
C LEU A 28 -6.81 19.68 -12.61
N LEU A 29 -6.01 19.32 -11.62
CA LEU A 29 -5.84 20.02 -10.34
C LEU A 29 -4.36 20.04 -9.91
N PRO A 30 -3.47 20.69 -10.67
CA PRO A 30 -2.02 20.63 -10.46
C PRO A 30 -1.57 21.18 -9.10
N SER A 31 -2.33 22.08 -8.48
CA SER A 31 -2.01 22.64 -7.17
C SER A 31 -2.32 21.70 -5.99
N THR A 32 -3.07 20.62 -6.23
CA THR A 32 -3.49 19.68 -5.17
C THR A 32 -2.56 18.48 -5.03
N ILE A 33 -1.73 18.19 -6.03
CA ILE A 33 -0.81 17.07 -6.02
C ILE A 33 0.60 17.55 -5.72
N HIS A 34 1.22 16.92 -4.74
CA HIS A 34 2.58 17.19 -4.35
C HIS A 34 3.59 16.73 -5.41
N ALA A 35 4.68 17.48 -5.58
CA ALA A 35 5.72 17.17 -6.58
C ALA A 35 6.34 15.76 -6.38
N ASP A 36 6.48 15.33 -5.13
CA ASP A 36 7.02 14.02 -4.75
C ASP A 36 5.98 12.88 -4.75
N ILE A 37 4.80 13.06 -5.35
CA ILE A 37 3.75 12.02 -5.40
C ILE A 37 4.25 10.68 -5.93
N TRP A 38 5.18 10.69 -6.89
CA TRP A 38 5.76 9.48 -7.46
C TRP A 38 6.66 8.75 -6.46
N LYS A 39 7.40 9.48 -5.61
CA LYS A 39 8.19 8.88 -4.52
C LYS A 39 7.29 8.25 -3.48
N ILE A 40 6.20 8.92 -3.12
CA ILE A 40 5.16 8.40 -2.21
C ILE A 40 4.57 7.10 -2.78
N LEU A 41 4.11 7.14 -4.04
CA LEU A 41 3.49 6.00 -4.70
C LEU A 41 4.45 4.81 -4.77
N LEU A 42 5.71 5.04 -5.15
CA LEU A 42 6.73 4.00 -5.21
C LEU A 42 7.00 3.38 -3.83
N PHE A 43 7.17 4.21 -2.80
CA PHE A 43 7.39 3.74 -1.44
C PHE A 43 6.23 2.86 -0.93
N LEU A 44 5.00 3.36 -1.07
CA LEU A 44 3.81 2.63 -0.63
C LEU A 44 3.59 1.35 -1.42
N ALA A 45 3.83 1.37 -2.73
CA ALA A 45 3.74 0.19 -3.58
C ALA A 45 4.74 -0.89 -3.13
N ILE A 46 6.02 -0.53 -2.98
CA ILE A 46 7.06 -1.45 -2.53
C ILE A 46 6.72 -2.01 -1.15
N SER A 47 6.33 -1.14 -0.21
CA SER A 47 5.99 -1.55 1.15
C SER A 47 4.81 -2.53 1.19
N SER A 48 3.72 -2.22 0.49
CA SER A 48 2.53 -3.09 0.41
C SER A 48 2.86 -4.42 -0.28
N TYR A 49 3.62 -4.40 -1.38
CA TYR A 49 4.06 -5.61 -2.06
C TYR A 49 4.92 -6.51 -1.17
N LEU A 50 5.89 -5.91 -0.46
CA LEU A 50 6.78 -6.63 0.44
C LEU A 50 5.99 -7.28 1.58
N VAL A 51 5.07 -6.54 2.21
CA VAL A 51 4.17 -7.12 3.23
C VAL A 51 3.36 -8.28 2.66
N GLY A 52 2.82 -8.14 1.45
CA GLY A 52 2.07 -9.19 0.75
C GLY A 52 2.89 -10.47 0.52
N VAL A 53 4.08 -10.34 -0.08
CA VAL A 53 4.97 -11.46 -0.38
C VAL A 53 5.50 -12.12 0.89
N THR A 54 6.00 -11.33 1.86
CA THR A 54 6.51 -11.85 3.13
C THR A 54 5.42 -12.59 3.89
N SER A 55 4.17 -12.11 3.85
CA SER A 55 3.05 -12.84 4.45
C SER A 55 2.87 -14.23 3.84
N ILE A 56 2.89 -14.33 2.50
CA ILE A 56 2.71 -15.61 1.80
C ILE A 56 3.89 -16.55 2.07
N TRP A 57 5.11 -16.00 2.10
CA TRP A 57 6.33 -16.78 2.34
C TRP A 57 6.40 -17.31 3.76
N LEU A 58 6.11 -16.47 4.76
CA LEU A 58 6.13 -16.84 6.17
C LEU A 58 5.08 -17.91 6.47
N LEU A 59 3.87 -17.75 5.94
CA LEU A 59 2.77 -18.73 6.11
C LEU A 59 3.02 -20.09 5.45
N LYS A 60 3.94 -20.18 4.46
CA LYS A 60 4.34 -21.48 3.89
C LYS A 60 5.32 -22.23 4.79
N GLY A 61 6.06 -21.52 5.64
CA GLY A 61 7.14 -22.08 6.46
C GLY A 61 6.83 -22.20 7.95
N SER A 62 5.71 -21.66 8.43
CA SER A 62 5.39 -21.60 9.86
C SER A 62 3.96 -22.06 10.16
N THR A 63 3.73 -22.48 11.41
CA THR A 63 2.38 -22.71 11.97
C THR A 63 1.76 -21.40 12.50
N GLU A 64 2.31 -20.25 12.14
CA GLU A 64 1.82 -18.97 12.62
C GLU A 64 0.45 -18.65 12.03
N ASN A 65 -0.36 -17.97 12.82
CA ASN A 65 -1.70 -17.62 12.39
C ASN A 65 -1.64 -16.48 11.36
N LEU A 66 -2.39 -16.61 10.26
CA LEU A 66 -2.47 -15.62 9.17
C LEU A 66 -2.77 -14.21 9.67
N ILE A 67 -3.52 -14.09 10.77
CA ILE A 67 -3.81 -12.83 11.46
C ILE A 67 -2.54 -12.21 12.05
N GLN A 68 -1.72 -12.98 12.77
CA GLN A 68 -0.51 -12.48 13.45
C GLN A 68 0.52 -11.94 12.46
N VAL A 69 0.78 -12.69 11.39
CA VAL A 69 1.72 -12.30 10.33
C VAL A 69 1.29 -10.98 9.67
N LYS A 70 0.00 -10.84 9.38
CA LYS A 70 -0.56 -9.65 8.74
C LYS A 70 -0.54 -8.42 9.67
N MET A 71 -0.82 -8.62 10.96
CA MET A 71 -0.73 -7.57 11.98
C MET A 71 0.71 -7.08 12.15
N LEU A 72 1.69 -7.99 12.21
CA LEU A 72 3.11 -7.63 12.28
C LEU A 72 3.53 -6.83 11.04
N GLY A 73 3.14 -7.27 9.84
CA GLY A 73 3.39 -6.53 8.61
C GLY A 73 2.79 -5.13 8.61
N MET A 74 1.60 -4.94 9.19
CA MET A 74 0.96 -3.64 9.32
C MET A 74 1.72 -2.72 10.29
N VAL A 75 2.21 -3.24 11.42
CA VAL A 75 3.03 -2.46 12.37
C VAL A 75 4.35 -2.02 11.71
N ILE A 76 5.05 -2.93 11.05
CA ILE A 76 6.29 -2.62 10.32
C ILE A 76 6.03 -1.53 9.27
N ARG A 77 4.93 -1.64 8.51
CA ARG A 77 4.54 -0.64 7.52
C ARG A 77 4.25 0.72 8.14
N LEU A 78 3.56 0.78 9.28
CA LEU A 78 3.27 2.05 9.97
C LEU A 78 4.56 2.74 10.41
N ILE A 79 5.49 1.99 11.01
CA ILE A 79 6.80 2.51 11.42
C ILE A 79 7.57 3.01 10.18
N ALA A 80 7.66 2.19 9.13
CA ALA A 80 8.34 2.56 7.89
C ALA A 80 7.73 3.81 7.25
N SER A 81 6.40 3.94 7.26
CA SER A 81 5.67 5.10 6.74
C SER A 81 5.99 6.36 7.52
N LEU A 82 6.01 6.28 8.85
CA LEU A 82 6.34 7.41 9.71
C LEU A 82 7.81 7.83 9.51
N SER A 83 8.73 6.87 9.41
CA SER A 83 10.14 7.14 9.09
C SER A 83 10.29 7.78 7.72
N PHE A 84 9.58 7.30 6.69
CA PHE A 84 9.63 7.88 5.34
C PHE A 84 9.15 9.33 5.34
N ILE A 85 8.01 9.62 5.97
CA ILE A 85 7.50 10.99 6.11
C ILE A 85 8.53 11.86 6.84
N GLY A 86 9.07 11.38 7.96
CA GLY A 86 10.05 12.12 8.75
C GLY A 86 11.33 12.45 7.97
N ILE A 87 11.86 11.48 7.21
CA ILE A 87 13.04 11.67 6.35
C ILE A 87 12.75 12.69 5.24
N MET A 88 11.62 12.58 4.54
CA MET A 88 11.25 13.50 3.47
C MET A 88 11.08 14.94 3.99
N VAL A 89 10.40 15.10 5.14
CA VAL A 89 10.25 16.42 5.78
C VAL A 89 11.61 16.98 6.21
N PHE A 90 12.49 16.15 6.78
CA PHE A 90 13.85 16.58 7.16
C PHE A 90 14.70 17.00 5.95
N MET A 91 14.50 16.39 4.78
CA MET A 91 15.18 16.76 3.53
C MET A 91 14.65 18.07 2.92
N GLY A 92 13.69 18.75 3.57
CA GLY A 92 13.18 20.04 3.12
C GLY A 92 12.01 19.95 2.14
N THR A 93 11.13 18.95 2.30
CA THR A 93 9.91 18.84 1.48
C THR A 93 9.05 20.10 1.61
N GLU A 94 8.75 20.74 0.49
CA GLU A 94 7.84 21.90 0.42
C GLU A 94 6.39 21.47 0.64
N ASN A 95 5.49 22.40 0.97
CA ASN A 95 4.05 22.10 1.08
C ASN A 95 3.73 20.83 1.90
N ILE A 96 4.35 20.68 3.07
CA ILE A 96 4.29 19.48 3.94
C ILE A 96 2.84 18.98 4.14
N LEU A 97 1.87 19.88 4.27
CA LEU A 97 0.46 19.50 4.42
C LEU A 97 -0.05 18.71 3.21
N VAL A 98 0.21 19.20 1.99
CA VAL A 98 -0.20 18.52 0.74
C VAL A 98 0.53 17.17 0.62
N PHE A 99 1.83 17.15 0.93
CA PHE A 99 2.62 15.91 0.95
C PHE A 99 2.03 14.85 1.89
N VAL A 100 1.69 15.23 3.12
CA VAL A 100 1.13 14.31 4.12
C VAL A 100 -0.26 13.83 3.70
N VAL A 101 -1.10 14.71 3.16
CA VAL A 101 -2.44 14.36 2.68
C VAL A 101 -2.36 13.37 1.51
N ASP A 102 -1.53 13.64 0.50
CA ASP A 102 -1.31 12.73 -0.62
C ASP A 102 -0.78 11.37 -0.17
N PHE A 103 0.18 11.38 0.76
CA PHE A 103 0.68 10.15 1.38
C PHE A 103 -0.45 9.37 2.03
N PHE A 104 -1.28 10.04 2.84
CA PHE A 104 -2.33 9.37 3.60
C PHE A 104 -3.43 8.81 2.69
N ILE A 105 -3.82 9.54 1.64
CA ILE A 105 -4.81 9.08 0.67
C ILE A 105 -4.32 7.81 -0.04
N LEU A 106 -3.09 7.84 -0.60
CA LEU A 106 -2.52 6.66 -1.24
C LEU A 106 -2.34 5.51 -0.25
N PHE A 107 -1.91 5.79 0.97
CA PHE A 107 -1.78 4.79 2.04
C PHE A 107 -3.13 4.11 2.32
N LEU A 108 -4.23 4.87 2.39
CA LEU A 108 -5.57 4.31 2.60
C LEU A 108 -6.00 3.40 1.46
N PHE A 109 -5.73 3.74 0.20
CA PHE A 109 -6.04 2.85 -0.93
C PHE A 109 -5.32 1.51 -0.83
N TYR A 110 -4.01 1.51 -0.51
CA TYR A 110 -3.26 0.27 -0.29
C TYR A 110 -3.75 -0.49 0.96
N LEU A 111 -4.10 0.21 2.04
CA LEU A 111 -4.66 -0.41 3.25
C LEU A 111 -5.98 -1.14 2.94
N VAL A 112 -6.88 -0.48 2.21
CA VAL A 112 -8.17 -1.05 1.80
C VAL A 112 -7.95 -2.30 0.95
N PHE A 113 -7.05 -2.24 -0.04
CA PHE A 113 -6.67 -3.40 -0.85
C PHE A 113 -6.17 -4.58 -0.01
N ASP A 114 -5.32 -4.31 0.98
CA ASP A 114 -4.79 -5.34 1.87
C ASP A 114 -5.89 -5.98 2.73
N ILE A 115 -6.80 -5.17 3.29
CA ILE A 115 -7.95 -5.65 4.07
C ILE A 115 -8.85 -6.54 3.20
N TYR A 116 -9.17 -6.11 1.97
CA TYR A 116 -9.98 -6.91 1.06
C TYR A 116 -9.32 -8.23 0.69
N THR A 117 -8.02 -8.19 0.40
CA THR A 117 -7.24 -9.40 0.09
C THR A 117 -7.20 -10.35 1.29
N PHE A 118 -7.04 -9.81 2.48
CA PHE A 118 -7.05 -10.56 3.73
C PHE A 118 -8.40 -11.24 4.00
N LEU A 119 -9.50 -10.49 3.94
CA LEU A 119 -10.86 -11.01 4.13
C LEU A 119 -11.24 -12.06 3.08
N ALA A 120 -10.84 -11.85 1.82
CA ALA A 120 -11.09 -12.82 0.75
C ALA A 120 -10.39 -14.17 1.00
N ASN A 121 -9.22 -14.16 1.66
CA ASN A 121 -8.48 -15.37 2.01
C ASN A 121 -9.04 -16.08 3.26
N LEU A 122 -9.78 -15.38 4.13
CA LEU A 122 -10.45 -15.98 5.29
C LEU A 122 -11.81 -16.62 4.95
N ARG A 123 -12.49 -16.12 3.91
CA ARG A 123 -13.82 -16.60 3.49
C ARG A 123 -13.93 -18.13 3.24
N PRO A 124 -12.92 -18.83 2.67
CA PRO A 124 -13.01 -20.27 2.46
C PRO A 124 -12.92 -21.12 3.73
N ILE A 125 -12.46 -20.54 4.85
CA ILE A 125 -12.14 -21.27 6.10
C ILE A 125 -13.35 -21.30 7.06
N SER A 126 -14.40 -20.49 6.85
CA SER A 126 -15.56 -20.39 7.76
C SER A 126 -16.68 -21.40 7.49
N LYS A 127 -16.37 -22.62 7.06
CA LYS A 127 -17.35 -23.70 6.88
C LYS A 127 -17.34 -24.67 8.04
#